data_AF-A0A3M1E2E3-F1
#
_entry.id   AF-A0A3M1E2E3-F1
#
_cell.length_a   1.000
_cell.length_b   1.000
_cell.length_c   1.000
_cell.angle_alpha   90.00
_cell.angle_beta   90.00
_cell.angle_gamma   90.00
#
_symmetry.space_group_name_H-M   'P 1'
#
loop_
_entity.id
_entity.type
_entity.pdbx_description
1 polymer ?
#
loop_
_entity_poly.entity_id
_entity_poly.type
_entity_poly.pdbx_seq_one_letter_code
_entity_poly.pdbx_strand_id
1 'polypeptide(L)' 'MACRVAVLGASGYTGVELVRLLSAHPEINLVQVTSRQYAGRKVAEVFPSLS' A
#
# COMPACT_ATOMS: atom_id res chain seq x y z
N MET A 1 8.78 14.70 -11.45
CA MET A 1 7.45 14.74 -10.79
C MET A 1 7.13 13.33 -10.34
N ALA A 2 6.71 13.11 -9.10
CA ALA A 2 6.35 11.76 -8.64
C ALA A 2 4.92 11.39 -9.08
N CYS A 3 4.73 10.19 -9.62
CA CYS A 3 3.43 9.66 -10.02
C CYS A 3 2.60 9.32 -8.77
N ARG A 4 1.35 9.80 -8.70
CA ARG A 4 0.44 9.49 -7.60
C ARG A 4 -0.27 8.17 -7.88
N VAL A 5 -0.12 7.21 -6.98
CA VAL A 5 -0.67 5.85 -7.18
C VAL A 5 -1.57 5.46 -6.01
N ALA A 6 -2.65 4.74 -6.33
CA ALA A 6 -3.50 4.07 -5.35
C ALA A 6 -3.58 2.57 -5.63
N VAL A 7 -3.52 1.75 -4.58
CA VAL A 7 -3.62 0.27 -4.69
C VAL A 7 -4.97 -0.20 -4.17
N LEU A 8 -5.75 -0.87 -5.03
CA LEU A 8 -7.02 -1.46 -4.66
C LEU A 8 -6.86 -2.93 -4.29
N GLY A 9 -7.41 -3.35 -3.16
CA GLY A 9 -7.28 -4.73 -2.68
C GLY A 9 -5.89 -5.05 -2.13
N ALA A 10 -5.26 -4.08 -1.45
CA ALA A 10 -3.91 -4.20 -0.91
C ALA A 10 -3.72 -5.34 0.11
N SER A 11 -4.79 -5.95 0.59
CA SER A 11 -4.73 -7.06 1.57
C SER A 11 -4.46 -8.44 0.97
N GLY A 12 -4.48 -8.59 -0.37
CA GLY A 12 -4.02 -9.82 -1.01
C GLY A 12 -2.50 -9.88 -1.12
N TYR A 13 -1.92 -11.07 -1.34
CA TYR A 13 -0.45 -11.24 -1.41
C TYR A 13 0.22 -10.32 -2.43
N THR A 14 -0.34 -10.23 -3.64
CA THR A 14 0.14 -9.32 -4.68
C THR A 14 -0.01 -7.85 -4.27
N GLY A 15 -1.10 -7.50 -3.58
CA GLY A 15 -1.35 -6.15 -3.11
C GLY A 15 -0.34 -5.70 -2.06
N VAL A 16 -0.03 -6.56 -1.10
CA VAL A 16 0.98 -6.31 -0.05
C VAL A 16 2.35 -6.10 -0.67
N GLU A 17 2.73 -6.97 -1.61
CA GLU A 17 4.04 -6.86 -2.26
C GLU A 17 4.14 -5.63 -3.16
N LEU A 18 3.06 -5.29 -3.87
CA LEU A 18 3.01 -4.05 -4.64
C LEU A 18 3.16 -2.83 -3.73
N VAL A 19 2.47 -2.80 -2.58
CA VAL A 19 2.66 -1.72 -1.60
C VAL A 19 4.11 -1.64 -1.12
N ARG A 20 4.74 -2.78 -0.79
CA ARG A 20 6.15 -2.83 -0.38
C ARG A 20 7.09 -2.21 -1.41
N LEU A 21 6.92 -2.56 -2.68
CA LEU A 21 7.75 -2.06 -3.77
C LEU A 21 7.49 -0.57 -4.04
N LEU A 22 6.22 -0.15 -4.09
CA LEU A 22 5.84 1.23 -4.39
C LEU A 22 6.22 2.21 -3.28
N SER A 23 6.15 1.79 -2.01
CA SER A 23 6.56 2.61 -0.87
C SER A 23 8.05 2.97 -0.87
N ALA A 24 8.88 2.17 -1.55
CA ALA A 24 10.32 2.41 -1.68
C ALA A 24 10.72 3.02 -3.04
N HIS A 25 9.76 3.28 -3.94
CA HIS A 25 10.07 3.67 -5.31
C HIS A 25 10.30 5.19 -5.41
N PRO A 26 11.46 5.66 -5.94
CA PRO A 26 11.87 7.06 -5.86
C PRO A 26 10.97 8.04 -6.64
N GLU A 27 10.27 7.55 -7.66
CA GLU A 27 9.41 8.36 -8.53
C GLU A 27 7.91 8.15 -8.30
N ILE A 28 7.53 7.43 -7.24
CA ILE A 28 6.12 7.15 -6.95
C ILE A 28 5.76 7.70 -5.57
N ASN A 29 4.60 8.32 -5.50
CA ASN A 29 3.95 8.69 -4.25
C ASN A 29 2.71 7.81 -4.08
N LEU A 30 2.82 6.79 -3.22
CA LEU A 30 1.71 5.93 -2.86
C LEU A 30 0.76 6.68 -1.92
N VAL A 31 -0.34 7.20 -2.47
CA VAL A 31 -1.24 8.10 -1.74
C VAL A 31 -2.40 7.41 -1.06
N GLN A 32 -2.77 6.20 -1.51
CA GLN A 32 -3.89 5.47 -0.93
C GLN A 32 -3.77 3.97 -1.16
N VAL A 33 -4.25 3.21 -0.18
CA VAL A 33 -4.50 1.78 -0.31
C VAL A 33 -5.89 1.46 0.19
N THR A 34 -6.52 0.44 -0.36
CA THR A 34 -7.87 0.02 0.07
C THR A 34 -7.92 -1.49 0.31
N SER A 35 -8.79 -1.89 1.24
CA SER A 35 -9.15 -3.28 1.49
C SER A 35 -10.61 -3.32 1.94
N ARG A 36 -11.33 -4.38 1.56
CA ARG A 36 -12.66 -4.67 2.10
C ARG A 36 -12.59 -5.15 3.56
N GLN A 37 -11.57 -5.93 3.89
CA GLN A 37 -11.43 -6.57 5.20
C GLN A 37 -10.85 -5.63 6.27
N TYR A 38 -9.98 -4.70 5.86
CA TYR A 38 -9.23 -3.83 6.78
C TYR A 38 -9.51 -2.34 6.55
N ALA A 39 -10.72 -1.99 6.10
CA ALA A 39 -11.12 -0.60 5.93
C ALA A 39 -10.97 0.19 7.24
N GLY A 40 -10.41 1.40 7.15
CA GLY A 40 -10.20 2.31 8.29
C GLY A 40 -8.98 1.99 9.16
N ARG A 41 -8.27 0.89 8.92
CA ARG A 41 -7.03 0.55 9.63
C ARG A 41 -5.80 1.03 8.88
N LYS A 42 -4.74 1.41 9.59
CA LYS A 42 -3.46 1.76 8.95
C LYS A 42 -2.78 0.49 8.41
N VAL A 43 -2.01 0.64 7.33
CA VAL A 43 -1.24 -0.46 6.74
C VAL A 43 -0.31 -1.11 7.76
N ALA A 44 0.45 -0.30 8.51
CA ALA A 44 1.37 -0.76 9.54
C ALA A 44 0.69 -1.57 10.68
N GLU A 45 -0.60 -1.36 10.95
CA GLU A 45 -1.34 -2.14 11.95
C GLU A 45 -1.72 -3.53 11.45
N VAL A 46 -1.85 -3.70 10.12
CA VAL A 46 -2.25 -4.96 9.48
C VAL A 46 -1.01 -5.73 9.03
N PHE A 47 -0.01 -5.01 8.52
CA PHE A 47 1.26 -5.53 8.02
C PHE A 47 2.41 -4.76 8.70
N PRO A 48 2.81 -5.12 9.93
CA PRO A 48 3.89 -4.45 10.64
C PRO A 48 5.23 -4.46 9.89
N SER A 49 5.43 -5.43 8.98
CA SER A 49 6.60 -5.51 8.09
C SER A 49 6.69 -4.40 7.05
N LEU A 50 5.64 -3.60 6.86
CA LEU A 50 5.59 -2.46 5.93
C LEU A 50 5.68 -1.11 6.64
N SER A 51 6.09 -1.10 7.92
CA SER A 51 6.21 0.11 8.74
C SER A 51 7.54 0.82 8.55
#